data_AF-A0A530GQH2-F1
#
_entry.id   AF-A0A530GQH2-F1
#
_cell.length_a   1.000
_cell.length_b   1.000
_cell.length_c   1.000
_cell.angle_alpha   90.00
_cell.angle_beta   90.00
_cell.angle_gamma   90.00
#
_symmetry.space_group_name_H-M   'P 1'
#
loop_
_entity.id
_entity.type
_entity.pdbx_description
1 polymer ?
#
loop_
_entity_poly.entity_id
_entity_poly.type
_entity_poly.pdbx_seq_one_letter_code
_entity_poly.pdbx_strand_id
1 'polypeptide(L)'
;EAVAMFGKTRPKMVLADIQLADGSSGIEAVNEILSSTPVPVIFITAFPERLLTGERPEPAFLVTKPFNPDMVKALISQALFFDRQAKAAA
;
A
#
# COMPACT_ATOMS: atom_id res chain seq x y z
N GLU A 1 1.14 -11.14 11.61
CA GLU A 1 2.37 -10.45 12.09
C GLU A 1 2.38 -8.95 11.76
N ALA A 2 2.15 -8.56 10.50
CA ALA A 2 2.16 -7.17 10.05
C ALA A 2 1.27 -6.22 10.88
N VAL A 3 0.04 -6.64 11.22
CA VAL A 3 -0.90 -5.84 12.03
C VAL A 3 -0.35 -5.56 13.42
N ALA A 4 0.24 -6.57 14.07
CA ALA A 4 0.85 -6.41 15.39
C ALA A 4 2.07 -5.47 15.32
N MET A 5 2.89 -5.57 14.27
CA MET A 5 4.03 -4.66 14.06
C MET A 5 3.56 -3.22 13.80
N PHE A 6 2.50 -3.05 13.01
CA PHE A 6 1.88 -1.76 12.73
C PHE A 6 1.39 -1.10 14.02
N GLY A 7 0.66 -1.84 14.86
CA GLY A 7 0.18 -1.32 16.15
C GLY A 7 1.30 -0.89 17.09
N LYS A 8 2.44 -1.62 17.10
CA LYS A 8 3.60 -1.31 17.94
C LYS A 8 4.37 -0.08 17.45
N THR A 9 4.63 0.02 16.14
CA THR A 9 5.52 1.03 15.56
C THR A 9 4.78 2.28 15.07
N ARG A 10 3.47 2.16 14.83
CA ARG A 10 2.58 3.23 14.35
C ARG A 10 3.14 3.96 13.12
N PRO A 11 3.47 3.25 12.04
CA PRO A 11 4.04 3.87 10.85
C PRO A 11 3.03 4.80 10.19
N LYS A 12 3.52 5.80 9.46
CA LYS A 12 2.68 6.81 8.77
C LYS A 12 2.45 6.50 7.29
N MET A 13 3.00 5.39 6.81
CA MET A 13 2.85 4.88 5.46
C MET A 13 3.17 3.39 5.48
N VAL A 14 2.55 2.62 4.58
CA VAL A 14 2.83 1.20 4.38
C VAL A 14 3.28 0.96 2.95
N LEU A 15 4.38 0.22 2.79
CA LEU A 15 4.76 -0.39 1.52
C LEU A 15 4.55 -1.90 1.68
N ALA A 16 3.68 -2.49 0.87
CA ALA A 16 3.28 -3.90 1.03
C ALA A 16 3.43 -4.66 -0.28
N ASP A 17 4.04 -5.85 -0.20
CA ASP A 17 3.95 -6.82 -1.30
C ASP A 17 2.54 -7.41 -1.33
N ILE A 18 2.01 -7.70 -2.52
CA ILE A 18 0.68 -8.29 -2.67
C ILE A 18 0.72 -9.79 -2.41
N GLN A 19 1.74 -10.48 -2.93
CA GLN A 19 1.90 -11.91 -2.75
C GLN A 19 3.07 -12.14 -1.80
N LEU A 20 2.78 -12.65 -0.61
CA LEU A 20 3.80 -12.96 0.39
C LEU A 20 4.40 -14.36 0.13
N ALA A 21 5.63 -14.58 0.61
CA ALA A 21 6.39 -15.81 0.37
C ALA A 21 5.73 -17.06 0.99
N ASP A 22 4.89 -16.87 1.99
CA ASP A 22 4.08 -17.91 2.64
C ASP A 22 2.74 -18.18 1.92
N GLY A 23 2.50 -17.52 0.78
CA GLY A 23 1.27 -17.63 0.01
C GLY A 23 0.12 -16.77 0.53
N SER A 24 0.31 -16.04 1.63
CA SER A 24 -0.70 -15.13 2.17
C SER A 24 -0.82 -13.83 1.35
N SER A 25 -1.94 -13.13 1.52
CA SER A 25 -2.27 -11.90 0.79
C SER A 25 -1.89 -10.67 1.59
N GLY A 26 -0.95 -9.87 1.08
CA GLY A 26 -0.62 -8.58 1.70
C GLY A 26 -1.76 -7.58 1.63
N ILE A 27 -2.68 -7.74 0.67
CA ILE A 27 -3.90 -6.92 0.58
C ILE A 27 -4.79 -7.13 1.81
N GLU A 28 -4.95 -8.37 2.27
CA GLU A 28 -5.77 -8.66 3.46
C GLU A 28 -5.19 -8.03 4.71
N ALA A 29 -3.88 -8.19 4.93
CA ALA A 29 -3.18 -7.58 6.06
C ALA A 29 -3.26 -6.05 6.04
N VAL A 30 -3.14 -5.43 4.85
CA VAL A 30 -3.31 -3.98 4.68
C VAL A 30 -4.74 -3.55 4.97
N ASN A 31 -5.75 -4.28 4.48
CA ASN A 31 -7.15 -3.94 4.70
C ASN A 31 -7.50 -3.98 6.19
N GLU A 32 -6.97 -4.96 6.93
CA GLU A 32 -7.11 -5.01 8.39
C GLU A 32 -6.50 -3.78 9.06
N ILE A 33 -5.30 -3.37 8.64
CA ILE A 33 -4.65 -2.13 9.13
C ILE A 33 -5.52 -0.90 8.83
N LEU A 34 -5.98 -0.75 7.59
CA LEU A 34 -6.77 0.39 7.12
C LEU A 34 -8.14 0.47 7.80
N SER A 35 -8.72 -0.66 8.23
CA SER A 35 -9.97 -0.69 9.00
C SER A 35 -9.86 0.06 10.33
N SER A 36 -8.65 0.13 10.89
CA SER A 36 -8.37 0.78 12.18
C SER A 36 -7.72 2.16 12.02
N THR A 37 -6.83 2.31 11.04
CA THR A 37 -6.00 3.50 10.88
C THR A 37 -5.87 3.86 9.40
N PRO A 38 -6.48 4.95 8.92
CA PRO A 38 -6.28 5.41 7.56
C PRO A 38 -4.83 5.93 7.41
N VAL A 39 -4.04 5.23 6.62
CA VAL A 39 -2.66 5.60 6.26
C VAL A 39 -2.43 5.37 4.76
N PRO A 40 -1.57 6.16 4.11
CA PRO A 40 -1.20 5.93 2.72
C PRO A 40 -0.53 4.57 2.55
N VAL A 41 -0.95 3.83 1.51
CA VAL A 41 -0.39 2.52 1.16
C VAL A 41 0.08 2.51 -0.28
N ILE A 42 1.26 1.94 -0.52
CA ILE A 42 1.77 1.63 -1.84
C ILE A 42 1.94 0.11 -1.93
N PHE A 43 1.28 -0.50 -2.89
CA PHE A 43 1.45 -1.93 -3.14
C PHE A 43 2.59 -2.20 -4.12
N ILE A 44 3.25 -3.33 -3.94
CA ILE A 44 4.35 -3.80 -4.77
C ILE A 44 3.99 -5.19 -5.30
N THR A 45 4.14 -5.44 -6.61
CA THR A 45 3.81 -6.75 -7.21
C THR A 45 4.67 -7.04 -8.44
N ALA A 46 4.86 -8.33 -8.77
CA ALA A 46 5.42 -8.75 -10.05
C ALA A 46 4.35 -8.96 -11.14
N PHE A 47 3.06 -8.93 -10.78
CA PHE A 47 1.92 -9.24 -11.66
C PHE A 47 0.82 -8.18 -11.54
N PRO A 48 1.05 -6.94 -12.03
CA PRO A 48 0.08 -5.85 -11.93
C PRO A 48 -1.24 -6.15 -12.63
N GLU A 49 -1.22 -6.89 -13.74
CA GLU A 49 -2.38 -7.23 -14.56
C GLU A 49 -3.48 -7.98 -13.80
N ARG A 50 -3.13 -8.68 -12.72
CA ARG A 50 -4.09 -9.40 -11.87
C ARG A 50 -4.96 -8.48 -11.02
N LEU A 51 -4.61 -7.20 -10.95
CA LEU A 51 -5.28 -6.20 -10.12
C LEU A 51 -6.02 -5.17 -10.96
N LEU A 52 -5.83 -5.18 -12.27
CA LEU A 52 -6.46 -4.28 -13.24
C LEU A 52 -7.66 -4.94 -13.91
N THR A 53 -8.33 -5.86 -13.20
CA THR A 53 -9.46 -6.62 -13.74
C THR A 53 -10.78 -5.84 -13.67
N GLY A 54 -10.83 -4.72 -12.94
CA GLY A 54 -12.05 -3.94 -12.68
C GLY A 54 -13.09 -4.65 -11.80
N GLU A 55 -12.88 -5.90 -11.41
CA GLU A 55 -13.82 -6.70 -10.59
C GLU A 55 -13.63 -6.48 -9.09
N ARG A 56 -12.49 -5.91 -8.68
CA ARG A 56 -12.14 -5.62 -7.29
C ARG A 56 -11.65 -4.18 -7.17
N PRO A 57 -11.78 -3.54 -6.00
CA PRO A 57 -11.22 -2.21 -5.78
C PRO A 57 -9.72 -2.21 -6.09
N GLU A 58 -9.32 -1.39 -7.05
CA GLU A 58 -7.92 -1.29 -7.46
C GLU A 58 -7.14 -0.41 -6.46
N PRO A 59 -5.89 -0.77 -6.12
CA PRO A 59 -5.08 0.08 -5.26
C PRO A 59 -4.73 1.41 -5.94
N ALA A 60 -4.88 2.52 -5.21
CA ALA A 60 -4.55 3.86 -5.71
C ALA A 60 -3.07 4.04 -6.09
N PHE A 61 -2.16 3.31 -5.44
CA PHE A 61 -0.72 3.34 -5.73
C PHE A 61 -0.16 1.92 -5.85
N LEU A 62 0.46 1.64 -7.00
CA LEU A 62 1.04 0.35 -7.34
C LEU A 62 2.45 0.52 -7.93
N VAL A 63 3.37 -0.35 -7.52
CA VAL A 63 4.75 -0.45 -8.00
C VAL A 63 4.96 -1.86 -8.55
N THR A 64 5.50 -1.95 -9.76
CA THR A 64 5.85 -3.23 -10.38
C THR A 64 7.29 -3.62 -10.08
N LYS A 65 7.55 -4.92 -9.84
CA LYS A 65 8.91 -5.47 -9.74
C LYS A 65 9.40 -5.94 -11.11
N PRO A 66 10.70 -5.73 -11.44
CA PRO A 66 11.67 -4.90 -10.71
C PRO A 66 11.35 -3.40 -10.84
N PHE A 67 11.57 -2.64 -9.76
CA PHE A 67 11.25 -1.20 -9.74
C PHE A 67 12.49 -0.32 -9.87
N ASN A 68 12.30 0.85 -10.47
CA ASN A 68 13.26 1.94 -10.41
C ASN A 68 13.12 2.67 -9.05
N PRO A 69 14.20 2.85 -8.25
CA PRO A 69 14.17 3.61 -7.00
C PRO A 69 13.60 5.03 -7.13
N ASP A 70 13.83 5.72 -8.25
CA ASP A 70 13.28 7.06 -8.49
C ASP A 70 11.76 7.02 -8.64
N MET A 71 11.22 5.97 -9.25
CA MET A 71 9.78 5.76 -9.36
C MET A 71 9.16 5.51 -7.98
N VAL A 72 9.81 4.69 -7.13
CA VAL A 72 9.36 4.46 -5.76
C VAL A 72 9.35 5.77 -4.96
N LYS A 73 10.41 6.58 -5.07
CA LYS A 73 10.50 7.89 -4.43
C LYS A 73 9.40 8.85 -4.89
N ALA A 74 9.11 8.87 -6.19
CA ALA A 74 8.04 9.69 -6.74
C ALA A 74 6.65 9.28 -6.22
N LEU A 75 6.37 7.97 -6.14
CA LEU A 75 5.10 7.46 -5.63
C LEU A 75 4.94 7.71 -4.13
N ILE A 76 6.01 7.56 -3.34
CA ILE A 76 6.01 7.93 -1.92
C ILE A 76 5.67 9.43 -1.76
N SER A 77 6.30 10.29 -2.58
CA SER A 77 6.07 11.73 -2.53
C SER A 77 4.61 12.09 -2.85
N GLN A 78 4.02 11.45 -3.87
CA GLN A 78 2.63 11.64 -4.26
C GLN A 78 1.67 11.17 -3.16
N ALA A 79 1.85 9.96 -2.65
CA ALA A 79 0.97 9.41 -1.62
C ALA A 79 0.96 10.26 -0.33
N LEU A 80 2.12 10.76 0.10
CA LEU A 80 2.23 11.68 1.24
C LEU A 80 1.65 13.08 0.96
N PHE A 81 1.62 13.51 -0.30
CA PHE A 81 1.00 14.77 -0.69
C PHE A 81 -0.52 14.67 -0.63
N PHE A 82 -1.11 13.62 -1.20
CA PHE A 82 -2.56 13.39 -1.16
C PHE A 82 -3.08 13.13 0.26
N ASP A 83 -2.35 12.39 1.09
CA ASP A 83 -2.71 12.19 2.50
C ASP A 83 -2.81 13.53 3.26
N ARG A 84 -1.88 14.46 3.01
CA ARG A 84 -1.94 15.80 3.62
C ARG A 84 -3.13 16.62 3.12
N GLN A 85 -3.45 16.55 1.83
CA GLN A 85 -4.62 17.25 1.30
C GLN A 85 -5.93 16.71 1.87
N ALA A 86 -6.08 15.39 1.92
CA ALA A 86 -7.28 14.75 2.49
C ALA A 86 -7.49 15.16 3.95
N LYS A 87 -6.41 15.24 4.74
CA LYS A 87 -6.46 15.71 6.14
C LYS A 87 -6.76 17.20 6.29
N ALA A 88 -6.37 18.03 5.32
CA ALA A 88 -6.66 19.46 5.34
C ALA A 88 -8.10 19.79 4.92
N ALA A 89 -8.74 18.90 4.16
CA ALA A 89 -10.11 19.05 3.68
C ALA A 89 -11.18 18.45 4.62
N ALA A 90 -10.77 17.70 5.64
CA ALA A 90 -11.63 17.07 6.65
C ALA A 90 -11.69 17.92 7.93
#